data_AF-A0A2J6TV59-F1
#
_entry.id   AF-A0A2J6TV59-F1
#
_cell.length_a   1.000
_cell.length_b   1.000
_cell.length_c   1.000
_cell.angle_alpha   90.00
_cell.angle_beta   90.00
_cell.angle_gamma   90.00
#
_symmetry.space_group_name_H-M   'P 1'
#
loop_
_entity.id
_entity.type
_entity.pdbx_description
1 polymer ?
#
loop_
_entity_poly.entity_id
_entity_poly.type
_entity_poly.pdbx_seq_one_letter_code
_entity_poly.pdbx_strand_id
1 'polypeptide(L)'
;MSATPRLGSCTIHFTPKTYKEETEGKGIEPKTRGLNLVLYSPNRKWHVKLTFQGKLQSAQSRTFAKVTKRRKDLENLCLCIDFDLIQLLANTITELLLIRQQDTHSQRLYLRISLDTESEYAAIVDNLWFCICEDPFRVRFPVYNGSSSTRNLSEIKKIQELSNGIHLVCVDSMDYVYKEVDRPLYVPRDTEVLEQELRNLERIRSSKGVVRLITVVISDNPYRTAKAKDDNPTSLQGILLEYYPNGTLQNVL
;
A
#
# COMPACT_ATOMS: atom_id res chain seq x y z
N MET A 1 18.71 -6.76 -6.61
CA MET A 1 19.30 -5.69 -5.79
C MET A 1 19.01 -4.36 -6.48
N SER A 2 17.95 -3.67 -6.07
CA SER A 2 17.55 -2.38 -6.63
C SER A 2 18.31 -1.27 -5.91
N ALA A 3 19.11 -0.48 -6.64
CA ALA A 3 19.80 0.69 -6.10
C ALA A 3 18.78 1.71 -5.59
N THR A 4 18.90 2.14 -4.35
CA THR A 4 18.08 3.20 -3.76
C THR A 4 18.73 4.55 -4.06
N PRO A 5 18.18 5.37 -4.97
CA PRO A 5 18.73 6.69 -5.21
C PRO A 5 18.41 7.59 -4.01
N ARG A 6 19.44 8.23 -3.44
CA ARG A 6 19.28 9.32 -2.47
C ARG A 6 19.03 10.61 -3.23
N LEU A 7 17.81 11.11 -3.19
CA LEU A 7 17.41 12.38 -3.79
C LEU A 7 16.95 13.31 -2.66
N GLY A 8 17.93 13.91 -1.98
CA GLY A 8 17.69 14.89 -0.91
C GLY A 8 17.50 14.36 0.50
N SER A 9 16.66 15.05 1.28
CA SER A 9 16.32 14.71 2.68
C SER A 9 15.56 13.38 2.78
N CYS A 10 15.07 12.86 1.65
CA CYS A 10 14.24 11.68 1.55
C CYS A 10 14.78 10.64 0.54
N THR A 11 14.51 9.36 0.78
CA THR A 11 14.72 8.25 -0.16
C THR A 11 13.38 7.70 -0.62
N ILE A 12 13.27 7.37 -1.90
CA ILE A 12 12.04 6.87 -2.53
C ILE A 12 12.12 5.35 -2.71
N HIS A 13 11.07 4.65 -2.28
CA HIS A 13 10.88 3.22 -2.53
C HIS A 13 9.57 2.99 -3.27
N PHE A 14 9.64 2.42 -4.47
CA PHE A 14 8.44 2.04 -5.23
C PHE A 14 7.83 0.76 -4.68
N THR A 15 6.51 0.77 -4.46
CA THR A 15 5.79 -0.42 -4.00
C THR A 15 5.60 -1.39 -5.18
N PRO A 16 6.11 -2.63 -5.11
CA PRO A 16 6.01 -3.58 -6.21
C PRO A 16 4.56 -3.85 -6.63
N LYS A 17 4.34 -4.08 -7.93
CA LYS A 17 3.03 -4.48 -8.51
C LYS A 17 1.87 -3.49 -8.26
N THR A 18 2.16 -2.22 -7.98
CA THR A 18 1.12 -1.18 -7.77
C THR A 18 0.81 -0.33 -9.00
N TYR A 19 1.61 -0.45 -10.06
CA TYR A 19 1.36 0.29 -11.30
C TYR A 19 0.03 -0.12 -11.93
N LYS A 20 -0.83 0.86 -12.19
CA LYS A 20 -2.15 0.68 -12.79
C LYS A 20 -2.38 1.72 -13.89
N GLU A 21 -3.14 1.32 -14.89
CA GLU A 21 -3.57 2.17 -15.99
C GLU A 21 -5.05 1.95 -16.26
N GLU A 22 -5.77 3.03 -16.55
CA GLU A 22 -7.15 2.95 -17.01
C GLU A 22 -7.22 3.32 -18.49
N THR A 23 -7.67 2.37 -19.32
CA THR A 23 -7.77 2.52 -20.77
C THR A 23 -9.21 2.40 -21.23
N GLU A 24 -9.64 3.22 -22.19
CA GLU A 24 -10.96 3.10 -22.82
C GLU A 24 -11.05 1.98 -23.86
N GLY A 25 -9.93 1.37 -24.23
CA GLY A 25 -9.88 0.32 -25.24
C GLY A 25 -8.46 -0.03 -25.64
N LYS A 26 -8.33 -1.14 -26.39
CA LYS A 26 -7.04 -1.60 -26.88
C LYS A 26 -6.46 -0.61 -27.90
N GLY A 27 -5.21 -0.19 -27.69
CA GLY A 27 -4.55 0.78 -28.56
C GLY A 27 -4.99 2.23 -28.33
N ILE A 28 -5.74 2.51 -27.26
CA ILE A 28 -6.04 3.86 -26.80
C ILE A 28 -5.08 4.21 -25.66
N GLU A 29 -4.58 5.44 -25.67
CA GLU A 29 -3.72 5.94 -24.60
C GLU A 29 -4.46 5.90 -23.24
N PRO A 30 -3.82 5.44 -22.15
CA PRO A 30 -4.41 5.47 -20.83
C PRO A 30 -4.86 6.87 -20.42
N LYS A 31 -6.06 6.96 -19.84
CA LYS A 31 -6.58 8.20 -19.22
C LYS A 31 -5.91 8.49 -17.89
N THR A 32 -5.62 7.44 -17.13
CA THR A 32 -4.98 7.53 -15.82
C THR A 32 -3.82 6.56 -15.76
N ARG A 33 -2.77 6.97 -15.04
CA ARG A 33 -1.59 6.16 -14.74
C ARG A 33 -1.27 6.38 -13.28
N GLY A 34 -1.23 5.31 -12.49
CA GLY A 34 -1.00 5.41 -11.05
C GLY A 34 0.08 4.44 -10.59
N LEU A 35 0.83 4.84 -9.57
CA LEU A 35 1.72 3.94 -8.82
C LEU A 35 1.82 4.37 -7.36
N ASN A 36 2.22 3.43 -6.50
CA ASN A 36 2.43 3.70 -5.09
C ASN A 36 3.92 3.72 -4.77
N LEU A 37 4.31 4.62 -3.88
CA LEU A 37 5.66 4.76 -3.37
C LEU A 37 5.65 5.11 -1.88
N VAL A 38 6.77 4.87 -1.23
CA VAL A 38 7.03 5.25 0.15
C VAL A 38 8.24 6.19 0.17
N LEU A 39 8.04 7.37 0.74
CA LEU A 39 9.10 8.34 0.99
C LEU A 39 9.62 8.12 2.40
N TYR A 40 10.93 8.00 2.56
CA TYR A 40 11.58 7.87 3.86
C TYR A 40 12.48 9.06 4.12
N SER A 41 12.28 9.72 5.25
CA SER A 41 13.16 10.72 5.85
C SER A 41 13.70 10.15 7.17
N PRO A 42 14.80 10.65 7.77
CA PRO A 42 15.49 9.99 8.89
C PRO A 42 14.59 9.45 10.02
N ASN A 43 13.50 10.15 10.34
CA ASN A 43 12.54 9.74 11.39
C ASN A 43 11.08 9.66 10.91
N ARG A 44 10.84 9.78 9.60
CA ARG A 44 9.49 9.86 9.05
C ARG A 44 9.36 9.02 7.80
N LYS A 45 8.17 8.47 7.58
CA LYS A 45 7.81 7.86 6.30
C LYS A 45 6.46 8.38 5.83
N TRP A 46 6.29 8.51 4.53
CA TRP A 46 5.00 8.86 3.94
C TRP A 46 4.64 7.85 2.86
N HIS A 47 3.40 7.40 2.88
CA HIS A 47 2.85 6.57 1.82
C HIS A 47 2.18 7.50 0.81
N VAL A 48 2.60 7.39 -0.45
CA VAL A 48 2.12 8.27 -1.51
C VAL A 48 1.63 7.40 -2.67
N LYS A 49 0.43 7.72 -3.15
CA LYS A 49 -0.11 7.23 -4.41
C LYS A 49 0.01 8.38 -5.40
N LEU A 50 0.85 8.24 -6.41
CA LEU A 50 0.94 9.23 -7.46
C LEU A 50 0.01 8.80 -8.60
N THR A 51 -0.90 9.68 -8.97
CA THR A 51 -1.86 9.45 -10.06
C THR A 51 -1.70 10.57 -11.08
N PHE A 52 -1.29 10.24 -12.30
CA PHE A 52 -1.36 11.16 -13.43
C PHE A 52 -2.70 10.97 -14.15
N GLN A 53 -3.44 12.05 -14.31
CA GLN A 53 -4.71 12.09 -15.03
C GLN A 53 -4.59 12.96 -16.28
N GLY A 54 -4.79 12.33 -17.43
CA GLY A 54 -4.78 12.98 -18.73
C GLY A 54 -4.04 12.17 -19.79
N LYS A 55 -3.93 12.79 -20.96
CA LYS A 55 -3.16 12.28 -22.10
C LYS A 55 -1.81 13.00 -22.16
N LEU A 56 -0.75 12.24 -22.36
CA LEU A 56 0.62 12.68 -22.59
C LEU A 56 0.78 13.13 -24.04
N GLN A 57 0.19 12.41 -24.99
CA GLN A 57 0.30 12.72 -26.40
C GLN A 57 -0.86 13.60 -26.90
N SER A 58 -0.59 14.43 -27.91
CA SER A 58 -1.64 15.11 -28.67
C SER A 58 -2.38 14.07 -29.51
N ALA A 59 -3.65 14.35 -29.85
CA ALA A 59 -4.53 13.43 -30.59
C ALA A 59 -4.00 12.96 -31.96
N GLN A 60 -2.87 13.50 -32.43
CA GLN A 60 -2.29 13.25 -33.75
C GLN A 60 -1.28 12.09 -33.77
N SER A 61 -0.70 11.71 -32.63
CA SER A 61 0.25 10.59 -32.57
C SER A 61 -0.48 9.27 -32.28
N ARG A 62 -0.32 8.30 -33.17
CA ARG A 62 -0.93 6.96 -33.06
C ARG A 62 -0.05 5.95 -32.31
N THR A 63 1.12 6.35 -31.83
CA THR A 63 2.10 5.47 -31.18
C THR A 63 2.54 6.05 -29.85
N PHE A 64 2.00 5.48 -28.76
CA PHE A 64 2.44 5.77 -27.39
C PHE A 64 3.30 4.62 -26.86
N ALA A 65 4.20 4.91 -25.91
CA ALA A 65 5.18 3.95 -25.45
C ALA A 65 4.53 2.70 -24.84
N LYS A 66 5.21 1.55 -24.83
CA LYS A 66 4.71 0.32 -24.19
C LYS A 66 4.54 0.51 -22.68
N VAL A 67 3.61 -0.22 -22.05
CA VAL A 67 3.32 -0.21 -20.59
C VAL A 67 4.59 -0.17 -19.73
N THR A 68 5.59 -0.98 -20.08
CA THR A 68 6.87 -1.04 -19.36
C THR A 68 7.68 0.25 -19.42
N LYS A 69 7.68 0.95 -20.55
CA LYS A 69 8.31 2.28 -20.67
C LYS A 69 7.48 3.34 -19.94
N ARG A 70 6.15 3.34 -20.11
CA ARG A 70 5.26 4.28 -19.41
C ARG A 70 5.41 4.22 -17.89
N ARG A 71 5.53 3.00 -17.36
CA ARG A 71 5.83 2.77 -15.95
C ARG A 71 7.19 3.36 -15.55
N LYS A 72 8.25 3.09 -16.32
CA LYS A 72 9.59 3.63 -16.04
C LYS A 72 9.61 5.16 -16.11
N ASP A 73 8.92 5.74 -17.07
CA ASP A 73 8.83 7.19 -17.26
C ASP A 73 8.06 7.85 -16.10
N LEU A 74 7.01 7.19 -15.58
CA LEU A 74 6.31 7.65 -14.36
C LEU A 74 7.17 7.48 -13.10
N GLU A 75 7.90 6.37 -12.96
CA GLU A 75 8.88 6.18 -11.88
C GLU A 75 9.98 7.25 -11.95
N ASN A 76 10.49 7.57 -13.15
CA ASN A 76 11.45 8.65 -13.35
C ASN A 76 10.89 10.02 -12.95
N LEU A 77 9.65 10.33 -13.32
CA LEU A 77 8.98 11.55 -12.86
C LEU A 77 8.92 11.62 -11.33
N CYS A 78 8.54 10.53 -10.65
CA CYS A 78 8.54 10.47 -9.18
C CYS A 78 9.91 10.78 -8.59
N LEU A 79 10.99 10.25 -9.18
CA LEU A 79 12.35 10.53 -8.72
C LEU A 79 12.77 11.99 -8.90
N CYS A 80 12.15 12.70 -9.83
CA CYS A 80 12.47 14.09 -10.15
C CYS A 80 11.68 15.11 -9.34
N ILE A 81 10.51 14.74 -8.82
CA ILE A 81 9.65 15.64 -8.02
C ILE A 81 10.35 16.11 -6.75
N ASP A 82 10.23 17.40 -6.46
CA ASP A 82 10.67 17.96 -5.18
C ASP A 82 9.60 17.78 -4.10
N PHE A 83 9.63 16.64 -3.42
CA PHE A 83 8.72 16.35 -2.32
C PHE A 83 8.96 17.21 -1.07
N ASP A 84 10.10 17.90 -0.94
CA ASP A 84 10.35 18.82 0.18
C ASP A 84 9.39 20.04 0.11
N LEU A 85 8.86 20.35 -1.08
CA LEU A 85 7.90 21.44 -1.34
C LEU A 85 6.44 21.01 -1.27
N ILE A 86 6.15 19.72 -1.06
CA ILE A 86 4.80 19.17 -1.04
C ILE A 86 4.40 18.87 0.41
N GLN A 87 3.29 19.46 0.87
CA GLN A 87 2.74 19.20 2.19
C GLN A 87 2.00 17.85 2.25
N LEU A 88 2.74 16.77 2.39
CA LEU A 88 2.17 15.41 2.48
C LEU A 88 1.36 15.20 3.75
N LEU A 89 0.28 14.42 3.64
CA LEU A 89 -0.62 14.11 4.75
C LEU A 89 0.02 13.09 5.70
N ALA A 90 -0.10 13.33 7.01
CA ALA A 90 0.44 12.45 8.02
C ALA A 90 -0.51 11.27 8.34
N ASN A 91 0.07 10.14 8.73
CA ASN A 91 -0.63 8.93 9.21
C ASN A 91 -1.64 8.34 8.20
N THR A 92 -1.40 8.55 6.91
CA THR A 92 -2.29 8.08 5.84
C THR A 92 -1.54 7.87 4.52
N ILE A 93 -2.28 7.47 3.48
CA ILE A 93 -1.81 7.48 2.09
C ILE A 93 -2.21 8.82 1.49
N THR A 94 -1.22 9.63 1.09
CA THR A 94 -1.46 10.84 0.32
C THR A 94 -1.60 10.47 -1.14
N GLU A 95 -2.73 10.81 -1.77
CA GLU A 95 -2.85 10.80 -3.22
C GLU A 95 -2.34 12.13 -3.77
N LEU A 96 -1.29 12.06 -4.59
CA LEU A 96 -0.74 13.17 -5.35
C LEU A 96 -1.28 13.07 -6.78
N LEU A 97 -2.31 13.85 -7.08
CA LEU A 97 -2.98 13.86 -8.37
C LEU A 97 -2.30 14.88 -9.29
N LEU A 98 -1.61 14.41 -10.33
CA LEU A 98 -1.01 15.24 -11.37
C LEU A 98 -1.99 15.47 -12.52
N ILE A 99 -2.21 16.74 -12.85
CA ILE A 99 -3.12 17.19 -13.91
C ILE A 99 -2.44 18.23 -14.81
N ARG A 100 -2.95 18.40 -16.03
CA ARG A 100 -2.43 19.39 -17.00
C ARG A 100 -3.16 20.73 -16.97
N GLN A 101 -4.37 20.75 -16.41
CA GLN A 101 -5.19 21.95 -16.32
C GLN A 101 -5.15 22.44 -14.89
N GLN A 102 -4.86 23.74 -14.72
CA GLN A 102 -4.93 24.38 -13.42
C GLN A 102 -6.38 24.40 -12.94
N ASP A 103 -6.61 23.91 -11.74
CA ASP A 103 -7.83 24.19 -10.97
C ASP A 103 -7.53 25.17 -9.82
N THR A 104 -8.58 25.65 -9.14
CA THR A 104 -8.46 26.61 -8.03
C THR A 104 -7.69 26.11 -6.81
N HIS A 105 -7.52 24.80 -6.65
CA HIS A 105 -6.86 24.15 -5.52
C HIS A 105 -5.51 23.53 -5.89
N SER A 106 -5.15 23.56 -7.18
CA SER A 106 -3.95 22.95 -7.72
C SER A 106 -2.72 23.82 -7.53
N GLN A 107 -1.60 23.17 -7.24
CA GLN A 107 -0.30 23.82 -7.06
C GLN A 107 0.62 23.43 -8.20
N ARG A 108 1.56 24.33 -8.53
CA ARG A 108 2.54 24.08 -9.57
C ARG A 108 3.48 22.95 -9.16
N LEU A 109 3.69 21.96 -10.04
CA LEU A 109 4.67 20.90 -9.78
C LEU A 109 6.10 21.43 -9.95
N TYR A 110 6.93 21.25 -8.93
CA TYR A 110 8.35 21.57 -8.97
C TYR A 110 9.19 20.30 -9.00
N LEU A 111 10.21 20.28 -9.85
CA LEU A 111 11.18 19.21 -9.91
C LEU A 111 12.48 19.63 -9.24
N ARG A 112 13.04 18.73 -8.44
CA ARG A 112 14.35 18.88 -7.81
C ARG A 112 15.49 18.69 -8.83
N ILE A 113 15.29 17.76 -9.75
CA ILE A 113 16.21 17.45 -10.84
C ILE A 113 15.45 17.41 -12.16
N SER A 114 16.16 17.68 -13.25
CA SER A 114 15.58 17.61 -14.58
C SER A 114 15.16 16.18 -14.93
N LEU A 115 14.02 16.07 -15.61
CA LEU A 115 13.51 14.82 -16.14
C LEU A 115 14.41 14.30 -17.27
N ASP A 116 14.41 12.98 -17.50
CA ASP A 116 15.02 12.40 -18.70
C ASP A 116 14.33 12.95 -19.96
N THR A 117 15.11 13.43 -20.93
CA THR A 117 14.60 13.96 -22.21
C THR A 117 13.82 12.93 -23.01
N GLU A 118 14.10 11.64 -22.81
CA GLU A 118 13.41 10.52 -23.45
C GLU A 118 12.10 10.13 -22.74
N SER A 119 11.78 10.75 -21.60
CA SER A 119 10.55 10.49 -20.86
C SER A 119 9.34 11.09 -21.56
N GLU A 120 8.23 10.36 -21.63
CA GLU A 120 6.97 10.86 -22.19
C GLU A 120 6.41 12.10 -21.45
N TYR A 121 6.90 12.39 -20.23
CA TYR A 121 6.49 13.56 -19.45
C TYR A 121 7.33 14.80 -19.74
N ALA A 122 8.49 14.68 -20.42
CA ALA A 122 9.44 15.79 -20.60
C ALA A 122 8.80 17.00 -21.28
N ALA A 123 7.97 16.77 -22.30
CA ALA A 123 7.33 17.83 -23.06
C ALA A 123 6.19 18.56 -22.31
N ILE A 124 5.67 17.96 -21.23
CA ILE A 124 4.50 18.48 -20.51
C ILE A 124 4.78 18.83 -19.06
N VAL A 125 5.96 18.51 -18.53
CA VAL A 125 6.27 18.66 -17.10
C VAL A 125 6.14 20.11 -16.62
N ASP A 126 6.51 21.06 -17.48
CA ASP A 126 6.31 22.50 -17.29
C ASP A 126 4.84 22.94 -17.45
N ASN A 127 3.89 22.02 -17.55
CA ASN A 127 2.46 22.31 -17.54
C ASN A 127 1.72 21.43 -16.53
N LEU A 128 2.46 20.69 -15.69
CA LEU A 128 1.86 19.86 -14.65
C LEU A 128 1.58 20.67 -13.40
N TRP A 129 0.39 20.42 -12.88
CA TRP A 129 -0.11 20.88 -11.60
C TRP A 129 -0.41 19.66 -10.75
N PHE A 130 -0.45 19.83 -9.44
CA PHE A 130 -0.82 18.78 -8.52
C PHE A 130 -1.87 19.23 -7.52
N CYS A 131 -2.71 18.29 -7.12
CA CYS A 131 -3.59 18.39 -5.97
C CYS A 131 -3.22 17.27 -4.99
N ILE A 132 -3.36 17.55 -3.70
CA ILE A 132 -3.20 16.54 -2.65
C ILE A 132 -4.56 16.22 -2.06
N CYS A 133 -4.82 14.93 -1.89
CA CYS A 133 -5.93 14.47 -1.09
C CYS A 133 -5.53 13.20 -0.35
N GLU A 134 -6.36 12.80 0.60
CA GLU A 134 -6.25 11.49 1.20
C GLU A 134 -6.75 10.45 0.19
N ASP A 135 -6.01 9.35 -0.03
CA ASP A 135 -6.43 8.30 -0.96
C ASP A 135 -7.81 7.77 -0.54
N PRO A 136 -8.86 7.90 -1.37
CA PRO A 136 -10.22 7.52 -1.00
C PRO A 136 -10.36 6.01 -0.80
N PHE A 137 -9.44 5.24 -1.38
CA PHE A 137 -9.36 3.79 -1.22
C PHE A 137 -8.32 3.38 -0.18
N ARG A 138 -7.84 4.31 0.66
CA ARG A 138 -6.88 3.97 1.71
C ARG A 138 -7.39 2.82 2.56
N VAL A 139 -6.50 1.89 2.86
CA VAL A 139 -6.77 0.86 3.83
C VAL A 139 -6.81 1.48 5.21
N ARG A 140 -7.88 1.23 5.97
CA ARG A 140 -7.92 1.55 7.39
C ARG A 140 -7.58 0.27 8.16
N PHE A 141 -6.37 0.19 8.71
CA PHE A 141 -6.06 -0.89 9.65
C PHE A 141 -6.87 -0.65 10.92
N PRO A 142 -7.74 -1.58 11.32
CA PRO A 142 -8.64 -1.32 12.44
C PRO A 142 -7.84 -1.25 13.73
N VAL A 143 -8.22 -0.31 14.60
CA VAL A 143 -7.65 -0.21 15.95
C VAL A 143 -8.27 -1.32 16.79
N TYR A 144 -7.45 -2.21 17.32
CA TYR A 144 -7.90 -3.25 18.22
C TYR A 144 -8.14 -2.66 19.62
N ASN A 145 -9.39 -2.72 20.07
CA ASN A 145 -9.85 -2.30 21.40
C ASN A 145 -10.61 -3.43 22.13
N GLY A 146 -10.43 -4.68 21.68
CA GLY A 146 -11.12 -5.85 22.24
C GLY A 146 -10.46 -6.36 23.52
N SER A 147 -11.05 -7.43 24.07
CA SER A 147 -10.63 -8.05 25.34
C SER A 147 -9.78 -9.31 25.18
N SER A 148 -9.56 -9.77 23.95
CA SER A 148 -8.71 -10.93 23.68
C SER A 148 -7.23 -10.58 23.90
N SER A 149 -6.45 -11.62 24.21
CA SER A 149 -5.00 -11.49 24.30
C SER A 149 -4.43 -11.00 22.97
N THR A 150 -3.36 -10.21 23.04
CA THR A 150 -2.67 -9.67 21.87
C THR A 150 -1.22 -10.16 21.80
N ARG A 151 -0.68 -10.23 20.59
CA ARG A 151 0.76 -10.44 20.32
C ARG A 151 1.27 -9.46 19.29
N ASN A 152 2.54 -9.08 19.42
CA ASN A 152 3.16 -8.22 18.43
C ASN A 152 3.46 -8.99 17.14
N LEU A 153 3.22 -8.39 15.98
CA LEU A 153 3.56 -8.97 14.67
C LEU A 153 5.03 -9.40 14.58
N SER A 154 5.94 -8.69 15.24
CA SER A 154 7.37 -9.04 15.27
C SER A 154 7.69 -10.39 15.95
N GLU A 155 6.77 -10.91 16.77
CA GLU A 155 6.89 -12.24 17.38
C GLU A 155 6.48 -13.36 16.41
N ILE A 156 5.78 -13.03 15.32
CA ILE A 156 5.20 -14.01 14.40
C ILE A 156 6.23 -14.40 13.34
N LYS A 157 6.76 -15.63 13.44
CA LYS A 157 7.70 -16.18 12.45
C LYS A 157 6.96 -17.08 11.46
N LYS A 158 6.86 -16.62 10.21
CA LYS A 158 6.26 -17.37 9.10
C LYS A 158 7.17 -18.54 8.69
N ILE A 159 6.63 -19.76 8.72
CA ILE A 159 7.30 -20.98 8.27
C ILE A 159 6.95 -21.26 6.82
N GLN A 160 5.65 -21.28 6.51
CA GLN A 160 5.13 -21.63 5.19
C GLN A 160 3.82 -20.89 4.92
N GLU A 161 3.60 -20.50 3.66
CA GLU A 161 2.28 -20.05 3.20
C GLU A 161 1.42 -21.27 2.86
N LEU A 162 0.28 -21.41 3.54
CA LEU A 162 -0.70 -22.49 3.32
C LEU A 162 -1.69 -22.10 2.22
N SER A 163 -2.04 -20.82 2.14
CA SER A 163 -2.90 -20.20 1.13
C SER A 163 -2.69 -18.68 1.16
N ASN A 164 -3.28 -17.94 0.23
CA ASN A 164 -3.10 -16.50 0.10
C ASN A 164 -3.46 -15.74 1.40
N GLY A 165 -2.43 -15.24 2.09
CA GLY A 165 -2.55 -14.54 3.37
C GLY A 165 -2.78 -15.45 4.58
N ILE A 166 -2.58 -16.76 4.43
CA ILE A 166 -2.69 -17.76 5.49
C ILE A 166 -1.35 -18.47 5.63
N HIS A 167 -0.74 -18.35 6.80
CA HIS A 167 0.61 -18.86 7.04
C HIS A 167 0.62 -19.82 8.22
N LEU A 168 1.39 -20.90 8.10
CA LEU A 168 1.87 -21.66 9.24
C LEU A 168 2.96 -20.85 9.94
N VAL A 169 2.83 -20.68 11.25
CA VAL A 169 3.77 -19.92 12.06
C VAL A 169 4.11 -20.69 13.33
N CYS A 170 5.32 -20.49 13.85
CA CYS A 170 5.70 -21.00 15.17
C CYS A 170 5.81 -19.85 16.15
N VAL A 171 5.09 -19.97 17.26
CA VAL A 171 5.09 -19.02 18.38
C VAL A 171 5.24 -19.84 19.66
N ASP A 172 6.21 -19.50 20.50
CA ASP A 172 6.51 -20.22 21.75
C ASP A 172 6.64 -21.74 21.58
N SER A 173 7.30 -22.18 20.51
CA SER A 173 7.52 -23.60 20.15
C SER A 173 6.25 -24.38 19.81
N MET A 174 5.14 -23.68 19.54
CA MET A 174 3.88 -24.28 19.11
C MET A 174 3.51 -23.75 17.72
N ASP A 175 2.92 -24.63 16.91
CA ASP A 175 2.47 -24.29 15.57
C ASP A 175 1.05 -23.72 15.58
N TYR A 176 0.87 -22.66 14.82
CA TYR A 176 -0.38 -21.94 14.68
C TYR A 176 -0.63 -21.53 13.23
N VAL A 177 -1.88 -21.17 12.95
CA VAL A 177 -2.25 -20.54 11.67
C VAL A 177 -2.34 -19.03 11.90
N TYR A 178 -1.48 -18.28 11.24
CA TYR A 178 -1.59 -16.83 11.16
C TYR A 178 -2.35 -16.43 9.91
N LYS A 179 -3.53 -15.83 10.10
CA LYS A 179 -4.27 -15.17 9.03
C LYS A 179 -3.88 -13.69 9.01
N GLU A 180 -3.17 -13.33 7.97
CA GLU A 180 -2.63 -12.00 7.73
C GLU A 180 -3.66 -11.08 7.07
N VAL A 181 -3.64 -9.81 7.49
CA VAL A 181 -4.48 -8.74 6.97
C VAL A 181 -3.81 -8.03 5.80
N ASP A 182 -2.48 -8.03 5.76
CA ASP A 182 -1.72 -7.38 4.69
C ASP A 182 -1.82 -8.18 3.37
N ARG A 183 -2.83 -7.84 2.57
CA ARG A 183 -2.94 -8.26 1.17
C ARG A 183 -2.47 -7.10 0.29
N PRO A 184 -1.74 -7.36 -0.82
CA PRO A 184 -1.40 -6.34 -1.82
C PRO A 184 -2.59 -5.59 -2.45
N LEU A 185 -3.82 -6.06 -2.18
CA LEU A 185 -5.09 -5.53 -2.69
C LEU A 185 -6.11 -5.30 -1.57
N TYR A 186 -5.67 -5.15 -0.31
CA TYR A 186 -6.60 -4.89 0.78
C TYR A 186 -7.39 -3.59 0.49
N VAL A 187 -8.71 -3.63 0.61
CA VAL A 187 -9.63 -2.51 0.35
C VAL A 187 -10.39 -2.13 1.63
N PRO A 188 -11.01 -0.93 1.71
CA PRO A 188 -11.73 -0.50 2.92
C PRO A 188 -12.76 -1.51 3.47
N ARG A 189 -13.40 -2.28 2.59
CA ARG A 189 -14.36 -3.33 2.98
C ARG A 189 -13.71 -4.48 3.75
N ASP A 190 -12.44 -4.76 3.51
CA ASP A 190 -11.74 -5.85 4.18
C ASP A 190 -11.58 -5.59 5.68
N THR A 191 -11.52 -4.31 6.10
CA THR A 191 -11.55 -3.90 7.51
C THR A 191 -12.82 -4.38 8.20
N GLU A 192 -13.97 -4.11 7.60
CA GLU A 192 -15.28 -4.49 8.17
C GLU A 192 -15.43 -6.03 8.26
N VAL A 193 -14.98 -6.73 7.22
CA VAL A 193 -14.99 -8.20 7.17
C VAL A 193 -14.11 -8.79 8.27
N LEU A 194 -12.91 -8.24 8.44
CA LEU A 194 -11.96 -8.68 9.47
C LEU A 194 -12.48 -8.45 10.89
N GLU A 195 -13.01 -7.25 11.16
CA GLU A 195 -13.59 -6.96 12.47
C GLU A 195 -14.79 -7.87 12.76
N GLN A 196 -15.62 -8.16 11.76
CA GLN A 196 -16.75 -9.08 11.91
C GLN A 196 -16.30 -10.52 12.16
N GLU A 197 -15.27 -10.98 11.45
CA GLU A 197 -14.68 -12.29 11.67
C GLU A 197 -14.12 -12.42 13.09
N LEU A 198 -13.36 -11.42 13.55
CA LEU A 198 -12.82 -11.41 14.90
C LEU A 198 -13.94 -11.45 15.95
N ARG A 199 -14.97 -10.61 15.82
CA ARG A 199 -16.15 -10.64 16.72
C ARG A 199 -16.83 -12.01 16.75
N ASN A 200 -16.94 -12.67 15.60
CA ASN A 200 -17.55 -13.99 15.51
C ASN A 200 -16.69 -15.03 16.25
N LEU A 201 -15.38 -15.03 16.00
CA LEU A 201 -14.43 -15.93 16.65
C LEU A 201 -14.37 -15.75 18.16
N GLU A 202 -14.42 -14.51 18.65
CA GLU A 202 -14.50 -14.20 20.08
C GLU A 202 -15.77 -14.75 20.72
N ARG A 203 -16.91 -14.65 20.03
CA ARG A 203 -18.22 -15.17 20.50
C ARG A 203 -18.27 -16.70 20.55
N ILE A 204 -17.67 -17.37 19.57
CA ILE A 204 -17.75 -18.84 19.42
C ILE A 204 -16.51 -19.57 19.95
N ARG A 205 -15.66 -18.90 20.73
CA ARG A 205 -14.39 -19.43 21.26
C ARG A 205 -14.49 -20.76 22.01
N SER A 206 -15.67 -21.06 22.56
CA SER A 206 -15.96 -22.28 23.34
C SER A 206 -16.69 -23.36 22.53
N SER A 207 -16.98 -23.13 21.26
CA SER A 207 -17.71 -24.09 20.42
C SER A 207 -16.81 -25.24 20.00
N LYS A 208 -17.28 -26.48 20.17
CA LYS A 208 -16.60 -27.67 19.64
C LYS A 208 -16.79 -27.71 18.12
N GLY A 209 -15.72 -28.01 17.38
CA GLY A 209 -15.75 -28.12 15.92
C GLY A 209 -15.56 -26.80 15.15
N VAL A 210 -15.25 -25.70 15.84
CA VAL A 210 -14.85 -24.44 15.22
C VAL A 210 -13.38 -24.17 15.55
N VAL A 211 -12.62 -23.67 14.57
CA VAL A 211 -11.22 -23.26 14.78
C VAL A 211 -11.16 -22.18 15.86
N ARG A 212 -10.31 -22.40 16.86
CA ARG A 212 -10.20 -21.52 18.02
C ARG A 212 -9.29 -20.33 17.75
N LEU A 213 -9.76 -19.14 18.16
CA LEU A 213 -8.92 -17.95 18.27
C LEU A 213 -7.93 -18.10 19.42
N ILE A 214 -6.64 -17.99 19.13
CA ILE A 214 -5.57 -18.05 20.13
C ILE A 214 -5.25 -16.64 20.66
N THR A 215 -5.01 -15.71 19.74
CA THR A 215 -4.67 -14.31 20.06
C THR A 215 -4.84 -13.44 18.83
N VAL A 216 -4.92 -12.14 19.07
CA VAL A 216 -4.97 -11.10 18.05
C VAL A 216 -3.56 -10.60 17.76
N VAL A 217 -3.18 -10.48 16.49
CA VAL A 217 -1.86 -9.97 16.10
C VAL A 217 -1.95 -8.48 15.82
N ILE A 218 -1.17 -7.70 16.54
CA ILE A 218 -1.13 -6.24 16.48
C ILE A 218 0.24 -5.72 16.06
N SER A 219 0.27 -4.57 15.39
CA SER A 219 1.49 -3.81 15.16
C SER A 219 1.19 -2.31 15.15
N ASP A 220 2.25 -1.53 14.93
CA ASP A 220 2.09 -0.13 14.57
C ASP A 220 1.25 0.01 13.31
N ASN A 221 0.48 1.10 13.22
CA ASN A 221 -0.23 1.45 12.00
C ASN A 221 0.78 1.53 10.84
N PRO A 222 0.61 0.76 9.76
CA PRO A 222 1.56 0.73 8.67
C PRO A 222 1.68 2.07 7.97
N TYR A 223 0.66 2.93 7.99
CA TYR A 223 0.68 4.27 7.42
C TYR A 223 1.16 5.36 8.38
N ARG A 224 1.57 4.99 9.61
CA ARG A 224 2.07 5.97 10.59
C ARG A 224 3.28 6.71 10.06
N THR A 225 3.25 8.04 10.15
CA THR A 225 4.30 8.88 9.56
C THR A 225 5.53 8.98 10.45
N ALA A 226 5.37 9.24 11.75
CA ALA A 226 6.48 9.33 12.68
C ALA A 226 6.53 8.08 13.57
N LYS A 227 7.73 7.66 13.98
CA LYS A 227 7.86 6.69 15.08
C LYS A 227 7.56 7.42 16.39
N ALA A 228 6.45 7.09 17.04
CA ALA A 228 6.21 7.52 18.41
C ALA A 228 7.10 6.70 19.36
N LYS A 229 7.64 7.31 20.42
CA LYS A 229 8.49 6.62 21.40
C LYS A 229 7.69 5.77 22.40
N ASP A 230 6.41 6.10 22.62
CA ASP A 230 5.64 5.59 23.77
C ASP A 230 4.25 5.04 23.41
N ASP A 231 3.99 4.75 22.13
CA ASP A 231 2.65 4.31 21.70
C ASP A 231 2.62 2.79 21.52
N ASN A 232 1.75 2.12 22.27
CA ASN A 232 1.57 0.68 22.12
C ASN A 232 0.93 0.39 20.76
N PRO A 233 1.42 -0.63 20.04
CA PRO A 233 0.84 -1.01 18.75
C PRO A 233 -0.62 -1.42 18.95
N THR A 234 -1.55 -0.74 18.29
CA THR A 234 -2.99 -1.05 18.38
C THR A 234 -3.59 -1.47 17.06
N SER A 235 -2.86 -1.38 15.94
CA SER A 235 -3.42 -1.73 14.64
C SER A 235 -3.46 -3.25 14.46
N LEU A 236 -4.66 -3.77 14.19
CA LEU A 236 -4.89 -5.17 13.90
C LEU A 236 -4.20 -5.56 12.58
N GLN A 237 -3.25 -6.48 12.66
CA GLN A 237 -2.52 -7.04 11.52
C GLN A 237 -2.95 -8.47 11.18
N GLY A 238 -3.73 -9.09 12.04
CA GLY A 238 -4.30 -10.40 11.78
C GLY A 238 -4.68 -11.14 13.03
N ILE A 239 -4.97 -12.42 12.84
CA ILE A 239 -5.47 -13.30 13.89
C ILE A 239 -4.66 -14.58 13.90
N LEU A 240 -4.33 -15.03 15.10
CA LEU A 240 -3.65 -16.30 15.33
C LEU A 240 -4.68 -17.34 15.73
N LEU A 241 -4.70 -18.44 14.98
CA LEU A 241 -5.69 -19.50 15.08
C LEU A 241 -5.00 -20.84 15.41
N GLU A 242 -5.76 -21.74 16.01
CA GLU A 242 -5.33 -23.12 16.26
C GLU A 242 -4.99 -23.83 14.94
N TYR A 243 -3.85 -24.52 14.90
CA TYR A 243 -3.42 -25.30 13.74
C TYR A 243 -3.93 -26.73 13.81
N TYR A 244 -4.49 -27.20 12.69
CA TYR A 244 -4.94 -28.59 12.51
C TYR A 244 -4.06 -29.26 11.43
N PRO A 245 -3.20 -30.22 11.80
CA PRO A 245 -2.18 -30.75 10.90
C PRO A 245 -2.73 -31.64 9.77
N ASN A 246 -3.92 -32.19 9.93
CA ASN A 246 -4.53 -33.11 8.95
C ASN A 246 -5.11 -32.38 7.71
N GLY A 247 -5.00 -31.05 7.64
CA GLY A 247 -5.46 -30.28 6.50
C GLY A 247 -6.98 -30.19 6.39
N THR A 248 -7.46 -29.97 5.16
CA THR A 248 -8.90 -29.83 4.86
C THR A 248 -9.54 -31.20 4.64
N LEU A 249 -10.86 -31.30 4.86
CA LEU A 249 -11.61 -32.53 4.54
C LEU A 249 -11.47 -32.93 3.07
N GLN A 250 -11.35 -31.97 2.14
CA GLN A 250 -11.14 -32.23 0.72
C GLN A 250 -9.83 -32.99 0.43
N ASN A 251 -8.81 -32.87 1.30
CA ASN A 251 -7.54 -33.58 1.11
C ASN A 251 -7.57 -35.01 1.68
N VAL A 252 -8.56 -35.30 2.52
CA VAL A 252 -8.65 -36.57 3.29
C VAL A 252 -9.78 -37.47 2.78
N LEU A 253 -10.73 -36.89 2.05
CA LEU A 253 -11.84 -37.58 1.36
C LEU A 253 -11.55 -37.72 -0.13
#